data_AF-A0A2V7CMB3-F1
#
_entry.id   AF-A0A2V7CMB3-F1
#
_cell.length_a   1.000
_cell.length_b   1.000
_cell.length_c   1.000
_cell.angle_alpha   90.00
_cell.angle_beta   90.00
_cell.angle_gamma   90.00
#
_symmetry.space_group_name_H-M   'P 1'
#
loop_
_entity.id
_entity.type
_entity.pdbx_description
1 polymer ?
#
loop_
_entity_poly.entity_id
_entity_poly.type
_entity_poly.pdbx_seq_one_letter_code
_entity_poly.pdbx_strand_id
1 'polypeptide(L)' 'MRSYLLRRLGQAALTLAGVSLLVFVILRVIPGDPAKMLLPEGAPQSAVDALNRALGLREPIWVQYVIFL' A
#
# COMPACT_ATOMS: atom_id res chain seq x y z
N MET A 1 14.77 31.20 -9.37
CA MET A 1 14.34 30.00 -10.14
C MET A 1 14.50 28.70 -9.35
N ARG A 2 15.68 28.38 -8.78
CA ARG A 2 15.89 27.13 -7.99
C ARG A 2 14.96 26.97 -6.77
N SER A 3 14.76 28.03 -5.99
CA SER A 3 13.82 28.03 -4.85
C SER A 3 12.35 27.79 -5.29
N TYR A 4 11.94 28.35 -6.42
CA TYR A 4 10.60 28.12 -6.98
C TYR A 4 10.41 26.66 -7.43
N LEU A 5 11.42 26.07 -8.09
CA LEU A 5 11.42 24.66 -8.47
C LEU A 5 11.35 23.74 -7.26
N LEU A 6 12.15 23.98 -6.22
CA LEU A 6 12.13 23.20 -4.98
C LEU A 6 10.77 23.27 -4.27
N ARG A 7 10.19 24.46 -4.19
CA ARG A 7 8.88 24.67 -3.57
C ARG A 7 7.77 23.96 -4.34
N ARG A 8 7.81 24.02 -5.67
CA ARG A 8 6.86 23.33 -6.55
C ARG A 8 7.00 21.81 -6.49
N LEU A 9 8.22 21.30 -6.45
CA LEU A 9 8.49 19.86 -6.26
C LEU A 9 8.03 19.37 -4.89
N GLY A 10 8.27 20.14 -3.82
CA GLY A 10 7.78 19.82 -2.48
C GLY A 10 6.25 19.79 -2.40
N GLN A 11 5.57 20.74 -3.03
CA GLN A 11 4.11 20.74 -3.13
C GLN A 11 3.59 19.54 -3.94
N ALA A 12 4.21 19.21 -5.07
CA ALA A 12 3.82 18.05 -5.86
C ALA A 12 4.03 16.74 -5.08
N ALA A 13 5.17 16.57 -4.42
CA ALA A 13 5.47 15.41 -3.59
C ALA A 13 4.47 15.27 -2.43
N LEU A 14 4.11 16.37 -1.76
CA LEU A 14 3.11 16.35 -0.69
C LEU A 14 1.72 15.96 -1.21
N THR A 15 1.34 16.47 -2.38
CA THR A 15 0.05 16.14 -3.00
C THR A 15 0.00 14.67 -3.40
N LEU A 16 1.06 14.16 -4.04
CA LEU A 16 1.20 12.74 -4.39
C LEU A 16 1.19 11.85 -3.15
N ALA A 17 1.91 12.23 -2.10
CA ALA A 17 1.91 11.52 -0.83
C ALA A 17 0.49 11.45 -0.24
N GLY A 18 -0.23 12.58 -0.21
CA GLY A 18 -1.61 12.63 0.26
C GLY A 18 -2.55 11.71 -0.54
N VAL A 19 -2.47 11.73 -1.87
CA VAL A 19 -3.26 10.84 -2.74
C VAL A 19 -2.88 9.37 -2.51
N SER A 20 -1.59 9.04 -2.46
CA SER A 20 -1.13 7.66 -2.22
C SER A 20 -1.58 7.13 -0.86
N LEU A 21 -1.57 7.98 0.17
CA LEU A 21 -2.07 7.62 1.50
C LEU A 21 -3.58 7.38 1.47
N LEU A 22 -4.35 8.22 0.77
CA LEU A 22 -5.79 8.00 0.61
C LEU A 22 -6.09 6.68 -0.10
N VAL A 23 -5.41 6.38 -1.21
CA VAL A 23 -5.59 5.12 -1.94
C VAL A 23 -5.21 3.94 -1.05
N PHE A 24 -4.09 4.01 -0.35
CA PHE A 24 -3.65 2.98 0.60
C PHE A 24 -4.71 2.71 1.67
N VAL A 25 -5.26 3.76 2.29
CA VAL A 25 -6.30 3.64 3.32
C VAL A 25 -7.58 3.03 2.72
N ILE A 26 -8.01 3.47 1.54
CA ILE A 26 -9.19 2.91 0.87
C ILE A 26 -9.02 1.41 0.64
N LEU A 27 -7.88 1.00 0.06
CA LEU A 27 -7.58 -0.42 -0.18
C LEU A 27 -7.49 -1.23 1.12
N ARG A 28 -7.05 -0.62 2.22
CA ARG A 28 -6.97 -1.25 3.54
C ARG A 28 -8.31 -1.37 4.26
N VAL A 29 -9.20 -0.40 4.05
CA VAL A 29 -10.53 -0.33 4.68
C VAL A 29 -11.53 -1.24 3.99
N ILE A 30 -11.33 -1.55 2.70
CA ILE A 30 -12.16 -2.52 1.98
C ILE A 30 -12.10 -3.86 2.73
N PRO A 31 -13.25 -4.37 3.22
CA PRO A 31 -13.29 -5.64 3.94
C PRO A 31 -12.99 -6.78 2.97
N GLY A 32 -11.85 -7.43 3.18
CA GLY A 32 -11.36 -8.53 2.38
C GLY A 32 -9.90 -8.81 2.75
N ASP A 33 -9.48 -10.07 2.75
CA ASP A 33 -8.06 -10.39 2.86
C ASP A 33 -7.46 -10.25 1.45
N PRO A 34 -6.58 -9.26 1.19
CA PRO A 34 -6.02 -9.06 -0.14
C PRO A 34 -5.30 -10.32 -0.64
N ALA A 35 -4.71 -11.11 0.25
CA ALA A 35 -4.12 -12.40 -0.14
C ALA A 35 -5.20 -13.40 -0.60
N LYS A 36 -6.39 -13.41 0.01
CA LYS A 36 -7.50 -14.26 -0.44
C LYS A 36 -8.15 -13.78 -1.74
N MET A 37 -8.10 -12.48 -2.03
CA MET A 37 -8.58 -11.93 -3.30
C MET A 37 -7.65 -12.23 -4.48
N LEU A 38 -6.35 -12.37 -4.20
CA LEU A 38 -5.33 -12.68 -5.21
C LEU A 38 -5.17 -14.18 -5.47
N LEU A 39 -5.65 -15.03 -4.55
CA LEU A 39 -5.59 -16.48 -4.68
C LEU A 39 -6.86 -17.05 -5.31
N PRO A 40 -6.76 -18.17 -6.07
CA PRO A 40 -7.94 -18.88 -6.56
C PRO A 40 -8.88 -19.29 -5.42
N GLU A 41 -10.19 -19.30 -5.70
CA GLU A 41 -11.17 -19.78 -4.72
C GLU A 41 -10.84 -21.22 -4.28
N GLY A 42 -10.83 -21.46 -2.98
CA GLY A 42 -10.46 -22.75 -2.39
C GLY A 42 -8.95 -22.96 -2.18
N ALA A 43 -8.11 -21.95 -2.40
CA ALA A 43 -6.70 -22.03 -2.05
C ALA A 43 -6.51 -22.42 -0.56
N PRO A 44 -5.58 -23.34 -0.25
CA PRO A 44 -5.35 -23.77 1.12
C PRO A 44 -4.86 -22.59 1.97
N GLN A 45 -5.23 -22.57 3.26
CA GLN A 45 -4.84 -21.50 4.19
C GLN A 45 -3.32 -21.28 4.26
N SER A 46 -2.52 -22.33 4.01
CA SER A 46 -1.06 -22.24 3.92
C SER A 46 -0.58 -21.36 2.76
N ALA A 47 -1.29 -21.35 1.63
CA ALA A 47 -1.00 -20.48 0.49
C ALA A 47 -1.36 -19.02 0.82
N VAL A 48 -2.48 -18.79 1.50
CA VAL A 48 -2.89 -17.48 2.00
C VAL A 48 -1.84 -16.92 2.97
N ASP A 49 -1.33 -17.74 3.88
CA ASP A 49 -0.31 -17.34 4.85
C ASP A 49 1.07 -17.12 4.22
N ALA A 50 1.43 -17.90 3.20
CA ALA A 50 2.64 -17.67 2.42
C ALA A 50 2.55 -16.34 1.65
N LEU A 51 1.41 -16.07 1.02
CA LEU A 51 1.19 -14.83 0.28
C LEU A 51 1.12 -13.62 1.21
N ASN A 52 0.45 -13.73 2.35
CA ASN A 52 0.43 -12.68 3.37
C ASN A 52 1.84 -12.32 3.89
N ARG A 53 2.74 -13.30 3.99
CA ARG A 53 4.15 -13.06 4.33
C ARG A 53 4.92 -12.44 3.16
N ALA A 54 4.72 -12.93 1.93
CA ALA A 54 5.38 -12.40 0.75
C ALA A 54 4.98 -10.95 0.44
N LEU A 55 3.73 -10.59 0.70
CA LEU A 55 3.19 -9.24 0.50
C LEU A 55 3.41 -8.32 1.71
N GLY A 56 4.04 -8.80 2.79
CA GLY A 56 4.26 -8.00 4.00
C GLY A 56 2.95 -7.57 4.71
N LEU A 57 1.82 -8.22 4.41
CA LEU A 57 0.50 -7.86 4.95
C LEU A 57 0.40 -8.05 6.48
N ARG A 58 1.36 -8.77 7.07
CA ARG A 58 1.53 -8.94 8.53
C ARG A 58 2.47 -7.92 9.18
N GLU A 59 3.10 -7.05 8.41
CA GLU A 59 4.03 -6.03 8.91
C GLU A 59 3.29 -4.80 9.46
N PRO A 60 3.97 -3.93 10.23
CA PRO A 60 3.36 -2.68 10.67
C PRO A 60 2.85 -1.82 9.50
N ILE A 61 1.83 -1.00 9.76
CA ILE A 61 1.16 -0.17 8.74
C ILE A 61 2.14 0.72 7.96
N TRP A 62 3.18 1.24 8.62
CA TRP A 62 4.20 2.06 7.96
C TRP A 62 5.05 1.24 6.98
N VAL A 63 5.35 -0.02 7.28
CA VAL A 63 6.08 -0.89 6.34
C VAL A 63 5.19 -1.24 5.17
N GLN A 64 3.92 -1.56 5.40
CA GLN A 64 2.97 -1.84 4.32
C GLN A 64 2.76 -0.63 3.40
N TYR A 65 2.78 0.58 3.95
CA TYR A 65 2.73 1.80 3.15
C TYR A 65 4.00 1.97 2.29
N VAL A 66 5.19 1.67 2.83
CA VAL A 66 6.44 1.69 2.05
C VAL A 66 6.49 0.61 0.98
N ILE A 67 5.90 -0.56 1.22
CA ILE A 67 5.77 -1.63 0.21
C ILE A 67 4.79 -1.23 -0.91
N PHE A 68 3.78 -0.41 -0.59
CA PHE A 68 2.78 0.07 -1.54
C PHE A 68 3.28 1.22 -2.45
N LEU A 69 4.19 2.05 -1.93
CA LEU A 69 4.72 3.25 -2.59
C LEU A 69 5.78 2.91 -3.64
#